data_AF-A0AAU3LE03-F1
#
_entry.id   AF-A0AAU3LE03-F1
#
_cell.length_a   1.000
_cell.length_b   1.000
_cell.length_c   1.000
_cell.angle_alpha   90.00
_cell.angle_beta   90.00
_cell.angle_gamma   90.00
#
_symmetry.space_group_name_H-M   'P 1'
#
loop_
_entity.id
_entity.type
_entity.pdbx_description
1 polymer ?
#
loop_
_entity_poly.entity_id
_entity_poly.type
_entity_poly.pdbx_seq_one_letter_code
_entity_poly.pdbx_strand_id
1 'polypeptide(L)'
;MLRKERAGYFHSGRTMNGRTEILHNWRVTTDARGVALAIARQMGGDVRAIEDSSHGRWEVLTDSPAAEILVSEVTDGDVAFSLPGGEGIGAFSFCSNMWNPEEISQLPNGRDSFSVECEMALKPVEFKTRTGLTVLYVLPSIKLLTSNR
;
A
#
# COMPACT_ATOMS: atom_id res chain seq x y z
N MET A 1 -2.94 13.18 -19.06
CA MET A 1 -3.36 11.83 -18.63
C MET A 1 -4.16 12.01 -17.35
N LEU A 2 -5.48 11.77 -17.37
CA LEU A 2 -6.35 11.97 -16.21
C LEU A 2 -6.00 10.91 -15.15
N ARG A 3 -5.44 11.34 -14.01
CA ARG A 3 -5.27 10.49 -12.84
C ARG A 3 -6.68 10.09 -12.40
N LYS A 4 -7.03 8.79 -12.46
CA LYS A 4 -8.29 8.30 -11.91
C LYS A 4 -8.37 8.72 -10.44
N GLU A 5 -9.54 9.22 -10.02
CA GLU A 5 -9.80 9.55 -8.63
C GLU A 5 -9.61 8.30 -7.76
N ARG A 6 -8.76 8.40 -6.73
CA ARG A 6 -8.44 7.29 -5.81
C ARG A 6 -9.23 7.49 -4.52
N ALA A 7 -9.77 6.40 -3.99
CA ALA A 7 -10.40 6.37 -2.68
C ALA A 7 -9.41 6.64 -1.54
N GLY A 8 -8.13 6.33 -1.75
CA GLY A 8 -7.07 6.61 -0.80
C GLY A 8 -5.71 6.11 -1.28
N TYR A 9 -4.72 6.30 -0.43
CA TYR A 9 -3.33 5.96 -0.71
C TYR A 9 -2.74 5.13 0.42
N PHE A 10 -2.07 4.04 0.07
CA PHE A 10 -1.27 3.26 1.00
C PHE A 10 0.14 3.84 1.05
N HIS A 11 0.77 3.78 2.22
CA HIS A 11 2.09 4.31 2.49
C HIS A 11 2.87 3.32 3.38
N SER A 12 4.13 3.07 3.04
CA SER A 12 5.06 2.25 3.82
C SER A 12 5.84 3.05 4.89
N GLY A 13 5.62 4.35 4.95
CA GLY A 13 6.31 5.27 5.85
C GLY A 13 5.55 6.57 6.02
N ARG A 14 6.05 7.44 6.90
CA ARG A 14 5.58 8.81 7.04
C ARG A 14 6.71 9.76 7.37
N THR A 15 6.55 11.03 7.02
CA THR A 15 7.45 12.09 7.49
C THR A 15 6.79 12.80 8.66
N MET A 16 7.44 12.78 9.83
CA MET A 16 7.02 13.53 11.01
C MET A 16 8.16 14.41 11.49
N ASN A 17 7.90 15.70 11.67
CA ASN A 17 8.90 16.68 12.15
C ASN A 17 10.20 16.65 11.35
N GLY A 18 10.11 16.52 10.02
CA GLY A 18 11.26 16.44 9.11
C GLY A 18 12.05 15.13 9.17
N ARG A 19 11.58 14.12 9.91
CA ARG A 19 12.18 12.78 9.97
C ARG A 19 11.28 11.76 9.30
N THR A 20 11.87 10.94 8.46
CA THR A 20 11.20 9.77 7.89
C THR A 20 11.13 8.67 8.94
N GLU A 21 9.92 8.26 9.28
CA GLU A 21 9.64 7.09 10.09
C GLU A 21 9.28 5.91 9.17
N ILE A 22 10.00 4.81 9.37
CA ILE A 22 9.67 3.53 8.75
C ILE A 22 8.49 2.94 9.53
N LEU A 23 7.43 2.55 8.82
CA LEU A 23 6.29 1.90 9.43
C LEU A 23 6.38 0.40 9.22
N HIS A 24 6.04 -0.36 10.27
CA HIS A 24 5.92 -1.81 10.18
C HIS A 24 4.58 -2.23 9.59
N ASN A 25 3.57 -1.36 9.67
CA ASN A 25 2.23 -1.58 9.16
C ASN A 25 1.85 -0.52 8.14
N TRP A 26 0.83 -0.81 7.33
CA TRP A 26 0.36 0.14 6.33
C TRP A 26 -0.25 1.37 6.99
N ARG A 27 0.18 2.54 6.52
CA ARG A 27 -0.56 3.77 6.72
C ARG A 27 -1.42 4.02 5.50
N VAL A 28 -2.71 4.19 5.68
CA VAL A 28 -3.65 4.49 4.59
C VAL A 28 -4.24 5.87 4.80
N THR A 29 -4.17 6.74 3.79
CA THR A 29 -4.76 8.09 3.84
C THR A 29 -5.92 8.23 2.87
N THR A 30 -6.96 8.96 3.27
CA THR A 30 -8.16 9.20 2.46
C THR A 30 -8.86 10.50 2.87
N ASP A 31 -9.60 11.13 1.96
CA ASP A 31 -10.48 12.25 2.26
C ASP A 31 -11.85 11.82 2.83
N ALA A 32 -12.22 10.56 2.65
CA ALA A 32 -13.52 10.03 3.06
C ALA A 32 -13.42 9.25 4.37
N ARG A 33 -14.05 9.76 5.43
CA ARG A 33 -14.11 9.07 6.74
C ARG A 33 -14.69 7.65 6.63
N GLY A 34 -15.70 7.46 5.77
CA GLY A 34 -16.30 6.15 5.52
C GLY A 34 -15.31 5.14 4.97
N VAL A 35 -14.41 5.57 4.07
CA VAL A 35 -13.33 4.74 3.53
C VAL A 35 -12.35 4.36 4.63
N ALA A 36 -11.93 5.32 5.47
CA ALA A 36 -11.04 5.05 6.60
C ALA A 36 -11.63 4.02 7.58
N LEU A 37 -12.92 4.16 7.93
CA LEU A 37 -13.60 3.19 8.80
C LEU A 37 -13.70 1.80 8.17
N ALA A 38 -13.90 1.71 6.86
CA ALA A 38 -13.96 0.44 6.16
C ALA A 38 -12.59 -0.26 6.14
N ILE A 39 -11.51 0.49 5.89
CA ILE A 39 -10.14 -0.02 6.00
C ILE A 39 -9.87 -0.54 7.41
N ALA A 40 -10.18 0.25 8.44
CA ALA A 40 -9.94 -0.16 9.83
C ALA A 40 -10.73 -1.43 10.21
N ARG A 41 -11.95 -1.61 9.69
CA ARG A 41 -12.72 -2.85 9.89
C ARG A 41 -12.08 -4.06 9.20
N GLN A 42 -11.54 -3.85 8.00
CA GLN A 42 -10.98 -4.93 7.19
C GLN A 42 -9.57 -5.34 7.63
N MET A 43 -8.72 -4.36 7.97
CA MET A 43 -7.29 -4.56 8.23
C MET A 43 -6.89 -4.33 9.69
N GLY A 44 -7.86 -4.01 10.55
CA GLY A 44 -7.60 -3.50 11.90
C GLY A 44 -7.05 -2.07 11.86
N GLY A 45 -6.73 -1.56 13.05
CA GLY A 45 -6.05 -0.28 13.23
C GLY A 45 -6.93 0.89 13.67
N ASP A 46 -6.26 2.01 13.92
CA ASP A 46 -6.87 3.23 14.45
C ASP A 46 -7.15 4.25 13.35
N VAL A 47 -8.39 4.73 13.28
CA VAL A 47 -8.77 5.87 12.43
C VAL A 47 -8.47 7.18 13.14
N ARG A 48 -7.72 8.08 12.50
CA ARG A 48 -7.39 9.41 13.03
C ARG A 48 -7.60 10.49 11.98
N ALA A 49 -8.00 11.69 12.42
CA ALA A 49 -7.99 12.87 11.56
C ALA A 49 -6.56 13.40 11.43
N ILE A 50 -6.24 14.00 10.28
CA ILE A 50 -4.94 14.63 10.03
C ILE A 50 -5.19 16.10 9.70
N GLU A 51 -4.55 16.99 10.44
CA GLU A 51 -4.77 18.44 10.31
C GLU A 51 -4.00 19.05 9.11
N ASP A 52 -2.82 18.51 8.78
CA ASP A 52 -1.93 19.01 7.72
C ASP A 52 -1.51 17.91 6.74
N SER A 53 -2.40 17.51 5.84
CA SER A 53 -2.12 16.46 4.86
C SER A 53 -2.54 16.85 3.45
N SER A 54 -1.59 16.74 2.51
CA SER A 54 -1.84 16.84 1.07
C SER A 54 -2.48 15.58 0.46
N HIS A 55 -2.68 14.51 1.26
CA HIS A 55 -3.08 13.19 0.77
C HIS A 55 -4.30 12.59 1.48
N GLY A 56 -5.13 13.42 2.11
CA GLY A 56 -6.35 12.98 2.78
C GLY A 56 -6.54 13.62 4.15
N ARG A 57 -7.78 13.70 4.63
CA ARG A 57 -8.13 14.21 5.97
C ARG A 57 -8.14 13.14 7.06
N TRP A 58 -8.08 11.87 6.66
CA TRP A 58 -8.12 10.72 7.57
C TRP A 58 -6.93 9.80 7.30
N GLU A 59 -6.33 9.28 8.36
CA GLU A 59 -5.41 8.14 8.28
C GLU A 59 -5.93 6.94 9.05
N VAL A 60 -5.48 5.77 8.59
CA VAL A 60 -5.54 4.50 9.31
C VAL A 60 -4.12 3.97 9.39
N LEU A 61 -3.60 3.77 10.60
CA LEU A 61 -2.45 2.90 10.79
C LEU A 61 -2.98 1.50 11.07
N THR A 62 -2.81 0.58 10.12
CA THR A 62 -3.41 -0.75 10.19
C THR A 62 -2.74 -1.60 11.26
N ASP A 63 -3.42 -2.66 11.73
CA ASP A 63 -2.80 -3.65 12.62
C ASP A 63 -2.00 -4.70 11.85
N SER A 64 -2.37 -4.93 10.58
CA SER A 64 -1.69 -5.87 9.68
C SER A 64 -0.66 -5.18 8.78
N PRO A 65 0.54 -5.78 8.60
CA PRO A 65 1.53 -5.35 7.60
C PRO A 65 1.19 -5.87 6.20
N ALA A 66 0.15 -6.69 6.04
CA ALA A 66 -0.25 -7.31 4.78
C ALA A 66 -1.73 -7.05 4.47
N ALA A 67 -2.04 -6.92 3.18
CA ALA A 67 -3.38 -6.76 2.64
C ALA A 67 -3.57 -7.71 1.46
N GLU A 68 -4.69 -8.41 1.42
CA GLU A 68 -5.17 -8.98 0.16
C GLU A 68 -5.71 -7.84 -0.71
N ILE A 69 -5.28 -7.81 -1.98
CA ILE A 69 -5.63 -6.76 -2.92
C ILE A 69 -6.01 -7.35 -4.28
N LEU A 70 -6.83 -6.62 -5.01
CA LEU A 70 -7.16 -6.88 -6.40
C LEU A 70 -6.44 -5.85 -7.26
N VAL A 71 -5.29 -6.24 -7.83
CA VAL A 71 -4.50 -5.34 -8.69
C VAL A 71 -5.26 -5.11 -9.99
N SER A 72 -5.35 -3.84 -10.40
CA SER A 72 -6.10 -3.40 -11.57
C SER A 72 -5.25 -2.63 -12.59
N GLU A 73 -4.17 -2.01 -12.14
CA GLU A 73 -3.23 -1.28 -13.01
C GLU A 73 -1.88 -1.20 -12.31
N VAL A 74 -0.82 -1.41 -13.08
CA VAL A 74 0.58 -1.27 -12.65
C VAL A 74 1.25 -0.34 -13.65
N THR A 75 1.88 0.72 -13.15
CA THR A 75 2.73 1.62 -13.94
C THR A 75 4.09 1.77 -13.28
N ASP A 76 5.02 2.48 -13.93
CA ASP A 76 6.32 2.80 -13.35
C ASP A 76 6.15 3.62 -12.07
N GLY A 77 6.29 2.96 -10.91
CA GLY A 77 6.20 3.55 -9.57
C GLY A 77 4.81 3.64 -8.93
N ASP A 78 3.74 3.18 -9.57
CA ASP A 78 2.37 3.18 -8.99
C ASP A 78 1.65 1.86 -9.23
N VAL A 79 0.97 1.36 -8.20
CA VAL A 79 0.04 0.24 -8.32
C VAL A 79 -1.34 0.66 -7.84
N ALA A 80 -2.31 0.44 -8.72
CA ALA A 80 -3.72 0.63 -8.49
C ALA A 80 -4.39 -0.69 -8.09
N PHE A 81 -5.20 -0.67 -7.04
CA PHE A 81 -5.88 -1.87 -6.59
C PHE A 81 -7.18 -1.56 -5.85
N SER A 82 -8.02 -2.56 -5.64
CA SER A 82 -9.12 -2.51 -4.68
C SER A 82 -8.91 -3.56 -3.58
N LEU A 83 -9.68 -3.45 -2.50
CA LEU A 83 -9.70 -4.44 -1.43
C LEU A 83 -10.84 -5.46 -1.69
N PRO A 84 -10.58 -6.78 -1.60
CA PRO A 84 -11.64 -7.79 -1.66
C PRO A 84 -12.73 -7.53 -0.61
N GLY A 85 -14.00 -7.73 -0.96
CA GLY A 85 -15.14 -7.44 -0.06
C GLY A 85 -15.39 -5.95 0.22
N GLY A 86 -14.58 -5.06 -0.38
CA GLY A 86 -14.68 -3.61 -0.25
C GLY A 86 -15.59 -2.94 -1.29
N GLU A 87 -16.71 -3.58 -1.62
CA GLU A 87 -17.64 -3.10 -2.65
C GLU A 87 -18.08 -1.67 -2.33
N GLY A 88 -17.85 -0.74 -3.28
CA GLY A 88 -18.19 0.68 -3.10
C GLY A 88 -17.16 1.53 -2.34
N ILE A 89 -16.07 0.96 -1.81
CA ILE A 89 -14.98 1.72 -1.18
C ILE A 89 -14.12 2.43 -2.24
N GLY A 90 -14.02 1.84 -3.44
CA GLY A 90 -13.27 2.40 -4.58
C GLY A 90 -11.85 1.85 -4.70
N ALA A 91 -11.08 2.44 -5.62
CA ALA A 91 -9.72 2.01 -5.90
C ALA A 91 -8.69 2.82 -5.12
N PHE A 92 -7.70 2.14 -4.57
CA PHE A 92 -6.54 2.68 -3.88
C PHE A 92 -5.33 2.77 -4.81
N SER A 93 -4.32 3.49 -4.36
CA SER A 93 -3.01 3.54 -5.01
C SER A 93 -1.91 3.40 -3.98
N PHE A 94 -0.84 2.73 -4.37
CA PHE A 94 0.41 2.70 -3.64
C PHE A 94 1.51 3.20 -4.57
N CYS A 95 2.00 4.41 -4.29
CA CYS A 95 3.17 4.95 -4.98
C CYS A 95 4.42 4.59 -4.17
N SER A 96 5.38 3.91 -4.77
CA SER A 96 6.70 3.75 -4.18
C SER A 96 7.75 3.99 -5.24
N ASN A 97 8.81 4.72 -4.86
CA ASN A 97 9.96 4.95 -5.72
C ASN A 97 11.02 3.85 -5.53
N MET A 98 10.75 2.82 -4.72
CA MET A 98 11.74 1.84 -4.23
C MET A 98 11.33 0.38 -4.52
N TRP A 99 10.70 0.11 -5.67
CA TRP A 99 10.29 -1.26 -5.99
C TRP A 99 11.46 -2.11 -6.48
N ASN A 100 11.41 -3.41 -6.17
CA ASN A 100 12.16 -4.42 -6.92
C ASN A 100 11.39 -4.72 -8.24
N PRO A 101 11.96 -4.42 -9.41
CA PRO A 101 11.32 -4.71 -10.70
C PRO A 101 10.94 -6.18 -10.89
N GLU A 102 11.64 -7.12 -10.23
CA GLU A 102 11.40 -8.56 -10.35
C GLU A 102 10.10 -9.04 -9.71
N GLU A 103 9.61 -8.37 -8.67
CA GLU A 103 8.32 -8.73 -8.04
C GLU A 103 7.13 -8.14 -8.84
N ILE A 104 7.33 -6.97 -9.46
CA ILE A 104 6.33 -6.36 -10.36
C ILE A 104 6.24 -7.13 -11.68
N SER A 105 7.36 -7.60 -12.22
CA SER A 105 7.37 -8.27 -13.53
C SER A 105 6.57 -9.57 -13.56
N GLN A 106 6.28 -10.15 -12.39
CA GLN A 106 5.40 -11.30 -12.25
C GLN A 106 3.91 -10.93 -12.33
N LEU A 107 3.56 -9.65 -12.10
CA LEU A 107 2.20 -9.17 -12.33
C LEU A 107 1.97 -9.04 -13.84
N PRO A 108 0.80 -9.45 -14.35
CA PRO A 108 0.50 -9.29 -15.76
C PRO A 108 0.55 -7.80 -16.14
N ASN A 109 1.47 -7.46 -17.04
CA ASN A 109 1.55 -6.13 -17.63
C ASN A 109 0.45 -5.99 -18.69
N GLY A 110 -0.51 -5.10 -18.46
CA GLY A 110 -1.57 -4.85 -19.43
C GLY A 110 -2.67 -3.94 -18.91
N ARG A 111 -3.30 -3.21 -19.84
CA ARG A 111 -4.49 -2.37 -19.60
C ARG A 111 -5.80 -3.17 -19.59
N ASP A 112 -5.74 -4.46 -19.88
CA ASP A 112 -6.93 -5.29 -19.85
C ASP A 112 -7.32 -5.55 -18.40
N SER A 113 -8.62 -5.45 -18.15
CA SER A 113 -9.23 -5.37 -16.82
C SER A 113 -9.13 -6.70 -16.07
N PHE A 114 -7.92 -7.07 -15.67
CA PHE A 114 -7.67 -8.18 -14.77
C PHE A 114 -7.83 -7.70 -13.34
N SER A 115 -8.61 -8.44 -12.56
CA SER A 115 -8.66 -8.33 -11.11
C SER A 115 -7.83 -9.48 -10.58
N VAL A 116 -6.51 -9.25 -10.44
CA VAL A 116 -5.60 -10.29 -9.98
C VAL A 116 -5.48 -10.23 -8.47
N GLU A 117 -5.85 -11.33 -7.82
CA GLU A 117 -5.69 -11.51 -6.37
C GLU A 117 -4.21 -11.58 -6.01
N CYS A 118 -3.77 -10.63 -5.19
CA CYS A 118 -2.40 -10.52 -4.72
C CYS A 118 -2.38 -10.27 -3.20
N GLU A 119 -1.27 -10.64 -2.57
CA GLU A 119 -0.91 -10.13 -1.25
C GLU A 119 0.06 -8.96 -1.42
N MET A 120 -0.28 -7.82 -0.83
CA MET A 120 0.61 -6.68 -0.70
C MET A 120 1.10 -6.57 0.75
N ALA A 121 2.40 -6.67 0.98
CA ALA A 121 2.97 -6.77 2.33
C ALA A 121 4.22 -5.88 2.53
N LEU A 122 4.37 -5.38 3.75
CA LEU A 122 5.58 -4.73 4.26
C LEU A 122 6.49 -5.77 4.92
N LYS A 123 7.70 -5.96 4.39
CA LYS A 123 8.66 -6.95 4.88
C LYS A 123 9.90 -6.28 5.47
N PRO A 124 10.25 -6.55 6.74
CA PRO A 124 11.54 -6.17 7.28
C PRO A 124 12.64 -6.95 6.56
N VAL A 125 13.66 -6.23 6.06
CA VAL A 125 14.84 -6.79 5.42
C VAL A 125 16.06 -6.25 6.13
N GLU A 126 16.93 -7.17 6.54
CA GLU A 126 18.22 -6.85 7.12
C GLU A 126 19.30 -6.94 6.04
N PHE A 127 20.18 -5.95 6.01
CA PHE A 127 21.43 -6.06 5.26
C PHE A 127 22.60 -5.55 6.07
N LYS A 128 23.78 -6.12 5.80
CA LYS A 128 25.04 -5.63 6.36
C LYS A 128 25.64 -4.61 5.42
N THR A 129 25.91 -3.42 5.94
CA THR A 129 26.66 -2.41 5.21
C THR A 129 28.11 -2.87 5.01
N ARG A 130 28.83 -2.23 4.09
CA ARG A 130 30.27 -2.46 3.88
C ARG A 130 31.11 -2.23 5.15
N THR A 131 30.62 -1.42 6.09
CA THR A 131 31.28 -1.15 7.38
C THR A 131 30.94 -2.18 8.47
N GLY A 132 30.11 -3.18 8.15
CA GLY A 132 29.71 -4.23 9.08
C GLY A 132 28.50 -3.88 9.97
N LEU A 133 27.87 -2.72 9.76
CA LEU A 133 26.64 -2.34 10.47
C LEU A 133 25.45 -3.11 9.90
N THR A 134 24.65 -3.72 10.75
CA THR A 134 23.35 -4.28 10.35
C THR A 134 22.35 -3.13 10.27
N VAL A 135 21.69 -2.99 9.12
CA VAL A 135 20.62 -2.02 8.89
C VAL A 135 19.35 -2.80 8.59
N LEU A 136 18.26 -2.41 9.24
CA LEU A 136 16.91 -2.90 8.98
C LEU A 136 16.17 -1.85 8.15
N TYR A 137 15.54 -2.28 7.07
CA TYR A 137 14.60 -1.45 6.31
C TYR A 137 13.35 -2.27 5.98
N VAL A 138 12.25 -1.58 5.66
CA VAL A 138 11.00 -2.24 5.28
C VAL A 138 10.82 -2.12 3.77
N LEU A 139 10.67 -3.26 3.11
CA LEU A 139 10.39 -3.39 1.69
C LEU A 139 8.91 -3.67 1.45
N PRO A 140 8.20 -2.82 0.69
CA PRO A 140 6.90 -3.22 0.14
C PRO A 140 7.12 -4.33 -0.88
N SER A 141 6.19 -5.27 -0.93
CA SER A 141 6.19 -6.40 -1.86
C SER A 141 4.77 -6.73 -2.30
N ILE A 142 4.61 -7.18 -3.55
CA ILE A 142 3.33 -7.69 -4.07
C ILE A 142 3.58 -9.08 -4.61
N LYS A 143 2.76 -10.04 -4.19
CA LYS A 143 2.84 -11.44 -4.62
C LYS A 143 1.50 -11.92 -5.12
N LEU A 144 1.50 -12.65 -6.24
CA LEU A 144 0.31 -13.33 -6.73
C LEU A 144 -0.17 -14.36 -5.70
N LEU A 145 -1.46 -14.33 -5.39
CA LEU A 145 -2.10 -15.42 -4.66
C LEU A 145 -2.38 -16.53 -5.67
N THR A 146 -1.60 -17.62 -5.62
CA THR A 146 -1.83 -18.77 -6.49
C THR A 146 -3.12 -19.43 -6.03
N SER A 147 -4.19 -19.28 -6.81
CA SER A 147 -5.42 -20.04 -6.60
C SER A 147 -5.08 -21.53 -6.81
N ASN A 148 -5.02 -22.32 -5.73
CA ASN A 148 -5.14 -23.76 -5.84
C ASN A 148 -6.57 -24.06 -6.33
N ARG A 149 -6.75 -24.11 -7.64
CA ARG A 149 -7.95 -24.66 -8.28
C ARG A 149 -7.56 -25.82 -9.19
#